data_AF-A0AAD5E167-F1
#
_entry.id   AF-A0AAD5E167-F1
#
_cell.length_a   1.000
_cell.length_b   1.000
_cell.length_c   1.000
_cell.angle_alpha   90.00
_cell.angle_beta   90.00
_cell.angle_gamma   90.00
#
_symmetry.space_group_name_H-M   'P 1'
#
loop_
_entity.id
_entity.type
_entity.pdbx_description
1 polymer ?
#
loop_
_entity_poly.entity_id
_entity_poly.type
_entity_poly.pdbx_seq_one_letter_code
_entity_poly.pdbx_strand_id
1 'polypeptide(L)'
;MFLVRNETPVPCTMSSGAFLEASPRGAYTTARTVGGSAVFELGFHIDRLASSARLMMEADAQAAAAAAGSASGGPPPSLPPAAAAVANPAQLRPRVLAALRAAVRGYRASTGDASGELKLTVLVTWPGGTEHEVAEDGLHAADDSEAPPPGCTPAAAAADIFVHVSPLPPRPAPPVRVVMRGAPRQNAAAKDSEWVRQRKALEVGLPAGVNEVVLVDSCGGLYEGLSSNFFAVANGTVYTAGEGVLAGTVREVILQVAQREGIPVVLQPPQLQDLGSWEGCFISSTSRLLLPVDEASILQDDASAPGISAAISANGKGAAGSNGSASSNGSSVPAVAMARRFERGGLVQRLEQLVLAEVAACSEPLFH
;
A
#
# COMPACT_ATOMS: atom_id res chain seq x y z
N MET A 1 -7.35 -19.24 6.21
CA MET A 1 -6.43 -18.14 6.57
C MET A 1 -5.95 -18.41 7.99
N PHE A 2 -4.88 -17.77 8.45
CA PHE A 2 -4.36 -17.95 9.80
C PHE A 2 -3.90 -16.62 10.36
N LEU A 3 -4.10 -16.39 11.65
CA LEU A 3 -3.72 -15.15 12.33
C LEU A 3 -3.07 -15.50 13.67
N VAL A 4 -2.00 -14.79 13.99
CA VAL A 4 -1.44 -14.77 15.35
C VAL A 4 -1.46 -13.35 15.88
N ARG A 5 -1.63 -13.21 17.19
CA ARG A 5 -1.32 -12.01 17.96
C ARG A 5 -0.07 -12.33 18.79
N ASN A 6 1.01 -11.62 18.50
CA ASN A 6 2.37 -11.97 18.90
C ASN A 6 2.67 -13.41 18.42
N GLU A 7 2.88 -14.36 19.31
CA GLU A 7 3.11 -15.77 18.97
C GLU A 7 1.87 -16.66 19.13
N THR A 8 0.76 -16.11 19.63
CA THR A 8 -0.44 -16.88 19.98
C THR A 8 -1.44 -16.88 18.82
N PRO A 9 -1.89 -18.04 18.33
CA PRO A 9 -2.95 -18.13 17.33
C PRO A 9 -4.25 -17.49 17.81
N VAL A 10 -4.92 -16.76 16.93
CA VAL A 10 -6.26 -16.21 17.18
C VAL A 10 -7.20 -16.56 16.02
N PRO A 11 -8.48 -16.87 16.28
CA PRO A 11 -9.43 -17.16 15.22
C PRO A 11 -9.54 -16.01 14.22
N CYS A 12 -9.46 -16.31 12.92
CA CYS A 12 -9.65 -15.31 11.87
C CYS A 12 -10.10 -15.95 10.56
N THR A 13 -11.26 -15.49 10.06
CA THR A 13 -11.82 -15.86 8.75
C THR A 13 -11.71 -14.73 7.74
N MET A 14 -11.26 -13.54 8.18
CA MET A 14 -11.20 -12.32 7.37
C MET A 14 -10.03 -12.35 6.39
N SER A 15 -10.22 -11.73 5.22
CA SER A 15 -9.10 -11.39 4.33
C SER A 15 -8.14 -10.41 5.03
N SER A 16 -6.87 -10.40 4.62
CA SER A 16 -5.88 -9.44 5.17
C SER A 16 -6.34 -7.98 5.13
N GLY A 17 -7.08 -7.57 4.08
CA GLY A 17 -7.58 -6.20 3.97
C GLY A 17 -8.69 -5.91 4.97
N ALA A 18 -9.66 -6.83 5.09
CA ALA A 18 -10.75 -6.71 6.05
C ALA A 18 -10.24 -6.79 7.51
N PHE A 19 -9.21 -7.62 7.75
CA PHE A 19 -8.50 -7.67 9.04
C PHE A 19 -7.88 -6.30 9.39
N LEU A 20 -7.13 -5.67 8.48
CA LEU A 20 -6.53 -4.36 8.73
C LEU A 20 -7.60 -3.27 8.96
N GLU A 21 -8.73 -3.37 8.26
CA GLU A 21 -9.86 -2.45 8.37
C GLU A 21 -10.55 -2.55 9.74
N ALA A 22 -10.73 -3.75 10.27
CA ALA A 22 -11.31 -3.99 11.60
C ALA A 22 -10.30 -3.90 12.75
N SER A 23 -9.00 -3.78 12.46
CA SER A 23 -7.97 -3.69 13.49
C SER A 23 -7.75 -2.25 13.95
N PRO A 24 -7.23 -2.04 15.17
CA PRO A 24 -6.72 -0.74 15.59
C PRO A 24 -5.71 -0.18 14.59
N ARG A 25 -5.64 1.15 14.49
CA ARG A 25 -4.67 1.84 13.63
C ARG A 25 -3.24 1.46 14.05
N GLY A 26 -2.39 1.19 13.06
CA GLY A 26 -1.01 0.79 13.30
C GLY A 26 -0.18 0.76 12.04
N ALA A 27 1.13 0.60 12.20
CA ALA A 27 2.05 0.43 11.08
C ALA A 27 1.92 -0.99 10.54
N TYR A 28 1.72 -1.14 9.23
CA TYR A 28 1.59 -2.46 8.62
C TYR A 28 2.56 -2.68 7.47
N THR A 29 2.79 -3.95 7.12
CA THR A 29 3.60 -4.35 5.98
C THR A 29 3.01 -5.60 5.35
N THR A 30 3.20 -5.77 4.04
CA THR A 30 2.88 -7.01 3.34
C THR A 30 4.14 -7.55 2.71
N ALA A 31 4.52 -8.76 3.11
CA ALA A 31 5.64 -9.54 2.60
C ALA A 31 5.13 -10.79 1.85
N ARG A 32 6.02 -11.45 1.11
CA ARG A 32 5.73 -12.75 0.49
C ARG A 32 6.81 -13.76 0.88
N THR A 33 6.44 -15.03 1.00
CA THR A 33 7.44 -16.09 1.04
C THR A 33 7.93 -16.43 -0.38
N VAL A 34 9.16 -16.92 -0.45
CA VAL A 34 9.83 -17.42 -1.66
C VAL A 34 10.43 -18.78 -1.32
N GLY A 35 10.20 -19.78 -2.18
CA GLY A 35 10.66 -21.15 -1.93
C GLY A 35 10.09 -21.80 -0.67
N GLY A 36 8.98 -21.27 -0.14
CA GLY A 36 8.26 -21.79 1.03
C GLY A 36 8.87 -21.48 2.40
N SER A 37 10.14 -21.08 2.48
CA SER A 37 10.88 -20.92 3.75
C SER A 37 11.64 -19.60 3.90
N ALA A 38 11.79 -18.82 2.81
CA ALA A 38 12.38 -17.49 2.84
C ALA A 38 11.33 -16.41 2.64
N VAL A 39 11.65 -15.18 3.04
CA VAL A 39 10.82 -13.99 2.85
C VAL A 39 11.61 -13.00 2.00
N PHE A 40 11.02 -12.58 0.89
CA PHE A 40 11.60 -11.57 0.01
C PHE A 40 11.76 -10.26 0.78
N GLU A 41 12.99 -9.73 0.86
CA GLU A 41 13.30 -8.42 1.46
C GLU A 41 12.81 -8.26 2.91
N LEU A 42 13.01 -9.29 3.74
CA LEU A 42 12.53 -9.36 5.12
C LEU A 42 13.01 -8.17 5.97
N GLY A 43 14.29 -7.82 5.90
CA GLY A 43 14.87 -6.67 6.58
C GLY A 43 14.18 -5.37 6.22
N PHE A 44 13.97 -5.12 4.93
CA PHE A 44 13.24 -3.95 4.44
C PHE A 44 11.83 -3.89 5.04
N HIS A 45 11.13 -5.02 5.11
CA HIS A 45 9.78 -5.08 5.67
C HIS A 45 9.75 -4.72 7.16
N ILE A 46 10.74 -5.15 7.94
CA ILE A 46 10.87 -4.85 9.38
C ILE A 46 11.26 -3.38 9.60
N ASP A 47 12.23 -2.89 8.84
CA ASP A 47 12.66 -1.49 8.91
C ASP A 47 11.52 -0.54 8.55
N ARG A 48 10.69 -0.91 7.56
CA ARG A 48 9.49 -0.16 7.20
C ARG A 48 8.44 -0.13 8.31
N LEU A 49 8.25 -1.23 9.04
CA LEU A 49 7.31 -1.23 10.17
C LEU A 49 7.74 -0.20 11.22
N ALA A 50 9.02 -0.21 11.59
CA ALA A 50 9.56 0.72 12.57
C ALA A 50 9.56 2.17 12.08
N SER A 51 9.94 2.43 10.83
CA SER A 51 9.93 3.79 10.27
C SER A 51 8.50 4.34 10.11
N SER A 52 7.56 3.51 9.66
CA SER A 52 6.15 3.92 9.55
C SER A 52 5.57 4.24 10.92
N ALA A 53 5.85 3.42 11.94
CA ALA A 53 5.39 3.67 13.30
C ALA A 53 5.92 5.01 13.83
N ARG A 54 7.21 5.29 13.61
CA ARG A 54 7.82 6.57 14.00
C ARG A 54 7.15 7.77 13.32
N LEU A 55 6.98 7.71 12.00
CA LEU A 55 6.33 8.77 11.23
C LEU A 55 4.87 9.00 11.67
N MET A 56 4.14 7.92 12.00
CA MET A 56 2.79 8.02 12.53
C MET A 56 2.77 8.72 13.89
N MET A 57 3.67 8.32 14.81
CA MET A 57 3.77 8.95 16.14
C MET A 57 4.17 10.44 16.05
N GLU A 58 5.10 10.78 15.16
CA GLU A 58 5.50 12.17 14.91
C GLU A 58 4.35 13.00 14.36
N ALA A 59 3.58 12.46 13.40
CA ALA A 59 2.42 13.13 12.84
C ALA A 59 1.32 13.35 13.88
N ASP A 60 1.02 12.34 14.71
CA ASP A 60 0.02 12.43 15.78
C ASP A 60 0.43 13.48 16.83
N ALA A 61 1.71 13.52 17.22
CA ALA A 61 2.24 14.52 18.15
C ALA A 61 2.14 15.94 17.58
N GLN A 62 2.45 16.11 16.29
CA GLN A 62 2.34 17.40 15.61
C GLN A 62 0.89 17.87 15.53
N ALA A 63 -0.05 16.96 15.24
CA ALA A 63 -1.48 17.25 15.21
C ALA A 63 -2.01 17.65 16.59
N ALA A 64 -1.60 16.95 17.65
CA ALA A 64 -1.96 17.28 19.03
C ALA A 64 -1.43 18.66 19.45
N ALA A 65 -0.18 18.98 19.09
CA ALA A 65 0.42 20.29 19.37
C ALA A 65 -0.31 21.43 18.65
N ALA A 66 -0.69 21.23 17.39
CA ALA A 66 -1.47 22.19 16.61
C ALA A 66 -2.87 22.42 17.24
N ALA A 67 -3.54 21.35 17.68
CA ALA A 67 -4.85 21.44 18.33
C ALA A 67 -4.80 22.17 19.69
N ALA A 68 -3.71 22.02 20.43
CA ALA A 68 -3.51 22.67 21.73
C ALA A 68 -3.17 24.18 21.62
N GLY A 69 -3.06 24.75 20.41
CA GLY A 69 -2.68 26.15 20.20
C GLY A 69 -1.28 26.49 20.72
N SER A 70 -0.46 25.48 20.99
CA SER A 70 0.87 25.65 21.57
C SER A 70 1.86 26.05 20.47
N ALA A 71 2.27 27.33 20.50
CA ALA A 71 3.46 27.81 19.80
C ALA A 71 4.78 27.47 20.54
N SER A 72 4.76 26.54 21.50
CA SER A 72 5.93 26.29 22.34
C SER A 72 6.90 25.33 21.66
N GLY A 73 8.09 25.85 21.32
CA GLY A 73 9.27 25.10 20.89
C GLY A 73 9.93 24.29 22.02
N GLY A 74 9.12 23.69 22.90
CA GLY A 74 9.59 22.70 23.85
C GLY A 74 9.94 21.40 23.15
N PRO A 75 10.87 20.60 23.69
CA PRO A 75 11.16 19.28 23.12
C PRO A 75 9.87 18.44 23.08
N PRO A 76 9.64 17.67 22.01
CA PRO A 76 8.45 16.83 21.89
C PRO A 76 8.36 15.88 23.10
N PRO A 77 7.16 15.58 23.59
CA PRO A 77 6.99 14.65 24.69
C PRO A 77 7.65 13.31 24.35
N SER A 78 8.39 12.74 25.30
CA SER A 78 9.06 11.45 25.10
C SER A 78 8.01 10.36 24.86
N LEU A 79 8.23 9.55 23.82
CA LEU A 79 7.34 8.43 23.50
C LEU A 79 7.26 7.45 24.70
N PRO A 80 6.09 6.86 24.96
CA PRO A 80 5.98 5.74 25.90
C PRO A 80 6.99 4.64 25.53
N PRO A 81 7.60 3.92 26.50
CA PRO A 81 8.63 2.92 26.21
C PRO A 81 8.22 1.86 25.18
N ALA A 82 6.96 1.41 25.20
CA ALA A 82 6.42 0.45 24.23
C ALA A 82 6.39 1.03 22.80
N ALA A 83 6.02 2.30 22.64
CA ALA A 83 6.02 3.00 21.36
C ALA A 83 7.45 3.23 20.85
N ALA A 84 8.37 3.65 21.74
CA ALA A 84 9.79 3.81 21.41
C ALA A 84 10.43 2.51 20.91
N ALA A 85 10.06 1.37 21.50
CA ALA A 85 10.55 0.06 21.08
C ALA A 85 10.05 -0.35 19.70
N VAL A 86 8.79 -0.04 19.35
CA VAL A 86 8.25 -0.27 18.00
C VAL A 86 8.96 0.59 16.95
N ALA A 87 9.27 1.84 17.28
CA ALA A 87 9.98 2.75 16.37
C ALA A 87 11.47 2.42 16.17
N ASN A 88 12.01 1.42 16.89
CA ASN A 88 13.40 0.99 16.82
C ASN A 88 13.51 -0.37 16.08
N PRO A 89 14.08 -0.41 14.86
CA PRO A 89 14.18 -1.65 14.09
C PRO A 89 14.91 -2.79 14.83
N ALA A 90 15.96 -2.48 15.60
CA ALA A 90 16.73 -3.49 16.34
C ALA A 90 15.91 -4.14 17.47
N GLN A 91 15.03 -3.38 18.11
CA GLN A 91 14.14 -3.89 19.16
C GLN A 91 12.89 -4.58 18.57
N LEU A 92 12.40 -4.09 17.43
CA LEU A 92 11.22 -4.65 16.76
C LEU A 92 11.53 -5.99 16.06
N ARG A 93 12.70 -6.12 15.43
CA ARG A 93 13.12 -7.29 14.64
C ARG A 93 12.89 -8.63 15.35
N PRO A 94 13.40 -8.89 16.57
CA PRO A 94 13.21 -10.19 17.22
C PRO A 94 11.74 -10.53 17.45
N ARG A 95 10.91 -9.55 17.79
CA ARG A 95 9.48 -9.76 18.04
C ARG A 95 8.71 -10.06 16.76
N VAL A 96 8.99 -9.32 15.67
CA VAL A 96 8.38 -9.58 14.35
C VAL A 96 8.79 -10.95 13.81
N LEU A 97 10.06 -11.35 13.96
CA LEU A 97 10.52 -12.67 13.55
C LEU A 97 9.84 -13.78 14.34
N ALA A 98 9.68 -13.64 15.65
CA ALA A 98 8.97 -14.61 16.49
C ALA A 98 7.51 -14.79 16.03
N ALA A 99 6.79 -13.67 15.83
CA ALA A 99 5.42 -13.69 15.35
C ALA A 99 5.28 -14.29 13.93
N LEU A 100 6.16 -13.91 12.99
CA LEU A 100 6.17 -14.48 11.63
C LEU A 100 6.38 -15.99 11.64
N ARG A 101 7.35 -16.48 12.44
CA ARG A 101 7.65 -17.91 12.55
C ARG A 101 6.47 -18.68 13.15
N ALA A 102 5.84 -18.14 14.20
CA ALA A 102 4.65 -18.73 14.80
C ALA A 102 3.49 -18.80 13.78
N ALA A 103 3.24 -17.71 13.06
CA ALA A 103 2.16 -17.62 12.07
C ALA A 103 2.34 -18.60 10.91
N VAL A 104 3.54 -18.64 10.33
CA VAL A 104 3.83 -19.54 9.19
C VAL A 104 3.77 -21.00 9.64
N ARG A 105 4.36 -21.36 10.79
CA ARG A 105 4.25 -22.73 11.33
C ARG A 105 2.81 -23.13 11.60
N GLY A 106 2.04 -22.26 12.24
CA GLY A 106 0.64 -22.50 12.56
C GLY A 106 -0.23 -22.67 11.31
N TYR A 107 -0.06 -21.79 10.31
CA TYR A 107 -0.73 -21.92 9.02
C TYR A 107 -0.43 -23.26 8.36
N ARG A 108 0.86 -23.63 8.23
CA ARG A 108 1.27 -24.89 7.59
C ARG A 108 0.73 -26.11 8.34
N ALA A 109 0.79 -26.11 9.66
CA ALA A 109 0.23 -27.19 10.48
C ALA A 109 -1.29 -27.35 10.31
N SER A 110 -2.02 -26.23 10.22
CA SER A 110 -3.49 -26.25 10.07
C SER A 110 -4.00 -26.63 8.68
N THR A 111 -3.18 -26.45 7.64
CA THR A 111 -3.59 -26.62 6.24
C THR A 111 -2.94 -27.82 5.54
N GLY A 112 -1.83 -28.33 6.09
CA GLY A 112 -0.99 -29.31 5.41
C GLY A 112 -0.15 -28.73 4.26
N ASP A 113 -0.17 -27.40 4.04
CA ASP A 113 0.66 -26.75 3.02
C ASP A 113 2.14 -26.81 3.42
N ALA A 114 2.91 -27.60 2.68
CA ALA A 114 4.34 -27.80 2.95
C ALA A 114 5.24 -26.71 2.34
N SER A 115 4.90 -26.15 1.18
CA SER A 115 5.84 -25.34 0.39
C SER A 115 5.24 -24.17 -0.40
N GLY A 116 3.91 -24.01 -0.39
CA GLY A 116 3.22 -22.92 -1.05
C GLY A 116 3.76 -21.55 -0.64
N GLU A 117 3.75 -20.63 -1.61
CA GLU A 117 4.07 -19.23 -1.34
C GLU A 117 2.91 -18.57 -0.61
N LEU A 118 3.25 -17.77 0.40
CA LEU A 118 2.32 -17.17 1.34
C LEU A 118 2.41 -15.65 1.21
N LYS A 119 1.25 -15.00 1.33
CA LYS A 119 1.16 -13.57 1.62
C LYS A 119 1.18 -13.42 3.14
N LEU A 120 2.13 -12.63 3.64
CA LEU A 120 2.28 -12.32 5.06
C LEU A 120 1.91 -10.86 5.26
N THR A 121 0.88 -10.57 6.05
CA THR A 121 0.52 -9.20 6.43
C THR A 121 0.79 -9.02 7.91
N VAL A 122 1.75 -8.16 8.25
CA VAL A 122 2.11 -7.85 9.63
C VAL A 122 1.54 -6.49 9.99
N LEU A 123 0.86 -6.39 11.11
CA LEU A 123 0.38 -5.14 11.70
C LEU A 123 1.02 -4.99 13.09
N VAL A 124 1.59 -3.83 13.37
CA VAL A 124 2.13 -3.48 14.68
C VAL A 124 1.32 -2.32 15.26
N THR A 125 0.77 -2.52 16.44
CA THR A 125 0.02 -1.51 17.20
C THR A 125 0.74 -1.20 18.51
N TRP A 126 0.47 -0.03 19.09
CA TRP A 126 1.07 0.39 20.36
C TRP A 126 0.05 1.19 21.19
N PRO A 127 0.21 1.22 22.53
CA PRO A 127 -0.68 1.97 23.39
C PRO A 127 -0.60 3.48 23.13
N GLY A 128 -1.73 4.17 23.30
CA GLY A 128 -1.82 5.62 23.10
C GLY A 128 -1.81 6.07 21.64
N GLY A 129 -1.87 5.14 20.68
CA GLY A 129 -2.27 5.47 19.31
C GLY A 129 -3.70 5.99 19.31
N THR A 130 -4.05 6.84 18.33
CA THR A 130 -5.44 7.28 18.14
C THR A 130 -6.31 6.05 17.86
N GLU A 131 -7.05 5.60 18.87
CA GLU A 131 -8.09 4.59 18.70
C GLU A 131 -9.22 5.24 17.89
N HIS A 132 -9.47 4.72 16.69
CA HIS A 132 -10.78 4.89 16.08
C HIS A 132 -11.67 3.80 16.66
N GLU A 133 -12.82 4.18 17.21
CA GLU A 133 -13.85 3.25 17.68
C GLU A 133 -14.09 2.18 16.60
N VAL A 134 -13.67 0.96 16.91
CA VAL A 134 -13.92 -0.21 16.06
C VAL A 134 -15.36 -0.61 16.31
N ALA A 135 -16.13 -0.88 15.24
CA ALA A 135 -17.44 -1.50 15.40
C ALA A 135 -17.30 -2.82 16.19
N GLU A 136 -18.12 -3.00 17.24
CA GLU A 136 -18.12 -4.18 18.10
C GLU A 136 -18.45 -5.45 17.30
N ASP A 137 -17.46 -6.07 16.67
CA ASP A 137 -17.61 -7.40 16.07
C ASP A 137 -16.29 -8.19 16.17
N GLY A 138 -16.10 -8.85 17.33
CA GLY A 138 -15.60 -10.22 17.36
C GLY A 138 -14.10 -10.50 17.59
N LEU A 139 -13.25 -9.52 17.93
CA LEU A 139 -11.84 -9.78 18.28
C LEU A 139 -11.54 -9.82 19.80
N HIS A 140 -12.55 -9.65 20.66
CA HIS A 140 -12.41 -9.87 22.10
C HIS A 140 -12.61 -11.34 22.44
N ALA A 141 -11.50 -12.07 22.58
CA ALA A 141 -11.43 -13.29 23.36
C ALA A 141 -10.31 -13.18 24.39
N ALA A 142 -10.51 -12.28 25.35
CA ALA A 142 -10.05 -12.40 26.72
C ALA A 142 -11.10 -11.69 27.60
N ASP A 143 -11.51 -12.36 28.66
CA ASP A 143 -12.49 -11.89 29.63
C ASP A 143 -11.89 -10.70 30.41
N ASP A 144 -12.20 -9.46 29.97
CA ASP A 144 -11.81 -8.21 30.64
C ASP A 144 -12.89 -7.74 31.65
N SER A 145 -13.64 -8.66 32.27
CA SER A 145 -14.68 -8.31 33.26
C SER A 145 -14.16 -8.06 34.68
N GLU A 146 -12.84 -8.13 34.92
CA GLU A 146 -12.25 -7.78 36.21
C GLU A 146 -11.75 -6.33 36.19
N ALA A 147 -12.45 -5.43 36.88
CA ALA A 147 -12.00 -4.06 37.08
C ALA A 147 -10.59 -4.08 37.71
N PRO A 148 -9.61 -3.33 37.17
CA PRO A 148 -8.25 -3.35 37.69
C PRO A 148 -8.24 -2.87 39.16
N PRO A 149 -7.47 -3.52 40.05
CA PRO A 149 -7.43 -3.14 41.45
C PRO A 149 -6.95 -1.70 41.62
N PRO A 150 -7.52 -0.93 42.57
CA PRO A 150 -7.18 0.47 42.77
C PRO A 150 -5.71 0.59 43.19
N GLY A 151 -4.90 1.23 42.33
CA GLY A 151 -3.45 1.36 42.50
C GLY A 151 -2.63 0.97 41.27
N CYS A 152 -3.24 0.36 40.26
CA CYS A 152 -2.60 0.12 38.97
C CYS A 152 -2.69 1.38 38.09
N THR A 153 -1.63 2.18 38.05
CA THR A 153 -1.45 3.19 36.99
C THR A 153 -1.51 2.51 35.61
N PRO A 154 -2.05 3.13 34.54
CA PRO A 154 -2.06 2.58 33.16
C PRO A 154 -0.66 2.49 32.50
N ALA A 155 0.39 2.26 33.30
CA ALA A 155 1.73 2.06 32.84
C ALA A 155 1.87 0.64 32.26
N ALA A 156 2.25 0.56 30.99
CA ALA A 156 2.79 -0.64 30.31
C ALA A 156 1.83 -1.65 29.65
N ALA A 157 0.86 -1.21 28.83
CA ALA A 157 0.39 -2.09 27.76
C ALA A 157 1.55 -2.31 26.75
N ALA A 158 1.85 -3.55 26.39
CA ALA A 158 2.89 -3.85 25.39
C ALA A 158 2.34 -3.62 23.98
N ALA A 159 3.21 -3.25 23.02
CA ALA A 159 2.84 -3.20 21.61
C ALA A 159 2.46 -4.60 21.10
N ASP A 160 1.40 -4.73 20.29
CA ASP A 160 1.00 -5.99 19.69
C ASP A 160 1.52 -6.15 18.27
N ILE A 161 1.85 -7.38 17.89
CA ILE A 161 2.27 -7.74 16.53
C ILE A 161 1.32 -8.79 16.00
N PHE A 162 0.47 -8.41 15.06
CA PHE A 162 -0.39 -9.36 14.38
C PHE A 162 0.27 -9.83 13.10
N VAL A 163 0.18 -11.13 12.80
CA VAL A 163 0.62 -11.69 11.51
C VAL A 163 -0.50 -12.51 10.89
N HIS A 164 -1.09 -11.95 9.83
CA HIS A 164 -2.06 -12.63 8.98
C HIS A 164 -1.35 -13.38 7.87
N VAL A 165 -1.74 -14.64 7.67
CA VAL A 165 -1.19 -15.55 6.67
C VAL A 165 -2.30 -16.07 5.77
N SER A 166 -2.08 -15.96 4.46
CA SER A 166 -2.90 -16.56 3.42
C SER A 166 -2.02 -17.10 2.29
N PRO A 167 -2.55 -17.98 1.42
CA PRO A 167 -1.90 -18.25 0.14
C PRO A 167 -1.58 -16.94 -0.58
N LEU A 168 -0.44 -16.89 -1.26
CA LEU A 168 -0.12 -15.80 -2.17
C LEU A 168 -1.10 -15.87 -3.36
N PRO A 169 -1.92 -14.84 -3.61
CA PRO A 169 -2.79 -14.85 -4.78
C PRO A 169 -1.96 -14.88 -6.08
N PRO A 170 -2.47 -15.49 -7.16
CA PRO A 170 -1.81 -15.44 -8.45
C PRO A 170 -1.65 -13.98 -8.91
N ARG A 171 -0.57 -13.72 -9.66
CA ARG A 171 -0.40 -12.42 -10.32
C ARG A 171 -1.57 -12.22 -11.30
N PRO A 172 -2.17 -11.01 -11.37
CA PRO A 172 -3.23 -10.72 -12.33
C PRO A 172 -2.81 -11.10 -13.75
N ALA A 173 -3.67 -11.83 -14.45
CA ALA A 173 -3.46 -12.15 -15.85
C ALA A 173 -3.78 -10.94 -16.75
N PRO A 174 -3.17 -10.83 -17.94
CA PRO A 174 -3.54 -9.82 -18.91
C PRO A 174 -5.03 -9.96 -19.33
N PRO A 175 -5.72 -8.85 -19.64
CA PRO A 175 -5.22 -7.48 -19.58
C PRO A 175 -5.19 -6.94 -18.15
N VAL A 176 -4.07 -6.34 -17.77
CA VAL A 176 -3.90 -5.58 -16.52
C VAL A 176 -4.32 -4.13 -16.80
N ARG A 177 -5.34 -3.68 -16.08
CA ARG A 177 -5.96 -2.36 -16.27
C ARG A 177 -5.77 -1.48 -15.06
N VAL A 178 -5.38 -0.22 -15.28
CA VAL A 178 -5.31 0.80 -14.23
C VAL A 178 -6.19 1.98 -14.59
N VAL A 179 -6.74 2.64 -13.58
CA VAL A 179 -7.49 3.88 -13.77
C VAL A 179 -6.90 5.00 -12.94
N MET A 180 -6.91 6.24 -13.43
CA MET A 180 -6.46 7.42 -12.70
C MET A 180 -7.63 8.06 -11.96
N ARG A 181 -7.54 8.17 -10.63
CA ARG A 181 -8.57 8.75 -9.75
C ARG A 181 -8.01 9.03 -8.36
N GLY A 182 -8.52 10.09 -7.72
CA GLY A 182 -8.23 10.41 -6.32
C GLY A 182 -6.90 11.14 -6.13
N ALA A 183 -6.85 11.98 -5.09
CA ALA A 183 -5.68 12.78 -4.78
C ALA A 183 -4.55 11.95 -4.12
N PRO A 184 -3.27 12.36 -4.24
CA PRO A 184 -2.17 11.75 -3.53
C PRO A 184 -2.35 11.74 -2.01
N ARG A 185 -1.71 10.78 -1.34
CA ARG A 185 -1.81 10.64 0.13
C ARG A 185 -1.04 11.75 0.84
N GLN A 186 -1.64 12.31 1.88
CA GLN A 186 -0.96 13.28 2.74
C GLN A 186 0.18 12.63 3.55
N ASN A 187 -0.03 11.42 4.07
CA ASN A 187 0.98 10.67 4.83
C ASN A 187 1.56 9.50 4.01
N ALA A 188 2.06 9.79 2.81
CA ALA A 188 2.48 8.75 1.87
C ALA A 188 3.70 7.94 2.34
N ALA A 189 4.60 8.58 3.11
CA ALA A 189 5.83 7.95 3.57
C ALA A 189 5.58 6.82 4.60
N ALA A 190 4.51 6.91 5.39
CA ALA A 190 4.13 5.87 6.33
C ALA A 190 3.21 4.83 5.67
N LYS A 191 3.45 3.55 5.98
CA LYS A 191 2.51 2.46 5.67
C LYS A 191 1.51 2.30 6.80
N ASP A 192 0.70 3.34 6.99
CA ASP A 192 -0.35 3.46 7.98
C ASP A 192 -1.57 2.61 7.59
N SER A 193 -2.08 1.78 8.51
CA SER A 193 -3.27 0.95 8.27
C SER A 193 -4.53 1.78 8.05
N GLU A 194 -4.56 3.04 8.49
CA GLU A 194 -5.68 3.96 8.23
C GLU A 194 -5.93 4.17 6.73
N TRP A 195 -4.88 4.09 5.90
CA TRP A 195 -5.04 4.17 4.45
C TRP A 195 -5.97 3.08 3.89
N VAL A 196 -6.03 1.90 4.54
CA VAL A 196 -6.92 0.81 4.13
C VAL A 196 -8.39 1.21 4.24
N ARG A 197 -8.74 2.02 5.26
CA ARG A 197 -10.08 2.59 5.44
C ARG A 197 -10.32 3.75 4.47
N GLN A 198 -9.40 4.70 4.40
CA GLN A 198 -9.53 5.90 3.56
C GLN A 198 -9.71 5.58 2.08
N ARG A 199 -8.97 4.60 1.55
CA ARG A 199 -9.00 4.26 0.13
C ARG A 199 -10.29 3.57 -0.33
N LYS A 200 -11.16 3.13 0.58
CA LYS A 200 -12.44 2.46 0.23
C LYS A 200 -13.32 3.31 -0.66
N ALA A 201 -13.38 4.62 -0.40
CA ALA A 201 -14.16 5.55 -1.24
C ALA A 201 -13.68 5.57 -2.70
N LEU A 202 -12.39 5.31 -2.94
CA LEU A 202 -11.79 5.26 -4.28
C LEU A 202 -12.03 3.92 -4.99
N GLU A 203 -12.31 2.85 -4.24
CA GLU A 203 -12.66 1.52 -4.75
C GLU A 203 -14.14 1.43 -5.18
N VAL A 204 -15.02 2.28 -4.64
CA VAL A 204 -16.45 2.32 -4.96
C VAL A 204 -16.67 2.76 -6.41
N GLY A 205 -17.50 2.01 -7.14
CA GLY A 205 -17.91 2.34 -8.51
C GLY A 205 -16.86 2.03 -9.59
N LEU A 206 -15.76 1.34 -9.25
CA LEU A 206 -14.78 0.94 -10.24
C LEU A 206 -15.38 -0.03 -11.28
N PRO A 207 -15.09 0.15 -12.58
CA PRO A 207 -15.47 -0.80 -13.61
C PRO A 207 -14.93 -2.21 -13.34
N ALA A 208 -15.66 -3.22 -13.79
CA ALA A 208 -15.20 -4.60 -13.69
C ALA A 208 -13.86 -4.79 -14.42
N GLY A 209 -12.93 -5.51 -13.79
CA GLY A 209 -11.62 -5.83 -14.36
C GLY A 209 -10.55 -4.76 -14.16
N VAL A 210 -10.83 -3.65 -13.46
CA VAL A 210 -9.79 -2.72 -13.00
C VAL A 210 -8.93 -3.41 -11.93
N ASN A 211 -7.61 -3.39 -12.10
CA ASN A 211 -6.66 -4.02 -11.19
C ASN A 211 -6.05 -3.04 -10.18
N GLU A 212 -6.02 -1.75 -10.49
CA GLU A 212 -5.46 -0.72 -9.61
C GLU A 212 -6.01 0.66 -9.95
N VAL A 213 -6.09 1.51 -8.94
CA VAL A 213 -6.34 2.95 -9.11
C VAL A 213 -5.04 3.70 -8.84
N VAL A 214 -4.62 4.56 -9.76
CA VAL A 214 -3.45 5.43 -9.66
C VAL A 214 -3.89 6.82 -9.19
N LEU A 215 -3.28 7.30 -8.12
CA LEU A 215 -3.55 8.62 -7.54
C LEU A 215 -2.93 9.71 -8.41
N VAL A 216 -3.70 10.77 -8.63
CA VAL A 216 -3.39 11.89 -9.53
C VAL A 216 -3.62 13.21 -8.81
N ASP A 217 -2.65 14.12 -8.88
CA ASP A 217 -2.81 15.47 -8.34
C ASP A 217 -3.62 16.38 -9.28
N SER A 218 -3.94 17.60 -8.81
CA SER A 218 -4.69 18.59 -9.60
C SER A 218 -3.94 19.12 -10.82
N CYS A 219 -2.63 18.90 -10.91
CA CYS A 219 -1.80 19.27 -12.05
C CYS A 219 -1.62 18.12 -13.05
N GLY A 220 -2.17 16.93 -12.77
CA GLY A 220 -2.04 15.75 -13.61
C GLY A 220 -0.80 14.90 -13.32
N GLY A 221 -0.06 15.16 -12.25
CA GLY A 221 1.06 14.33 -11.80
C GLY A 221 0.57 13.02 -11.19
N LEU A 222 1.13 11.90 -11.62
CA LEU A 222 0.75 10.55 -11.17
C LEU A 222 1.75 10.02 -10.13
N TYR A 223 1.24 9.58 -8.99
CA TYR A 223 2.06 9.25 -7.82
C TYR A 223 2.20 7.74 -7.65
N GLU A 224 1.25 7.13 -6.96
CA GLU A 224 1.24 5.71 -6.65
C GLU A 224 -0.19 5.16 -6.76
N GLY A 225 -0.33 3.85 -6.76
CA GLY A 225 -1.63 3.20 -6.69
C GLY A 225 -2.15 3.06 -5.26
N LEU A 226 -3.40 2.60 -5.10
CA LEU A 226 -3.96 2.35 -3.75
C LEU A 226 -3.17 1.30 -2.97
N SER A 227 -2.48 0.40 -3.67
CA SER A 227 -1.63 -0.65 -3.09
C SER A 227 -0.35 -0.96 -3.86
N SER A 228 0.12 -0.03 -4.69
CA SER A 228 1.35 -0.18 -5.51
C SER A 228 2.05 1.14 -5.70
N ASN A 229 3.29 1.12 -6.15
CA ASN A 229 3.88 2.26 -6.84
C ASN A 229 3.52 2.23 -8.33
N PHE A 230 3.62 3.38 -9.01
CA PHE A 230 3.33 3.54 -10.43
C PHE A 230 4.56 4.06 -11.20
N PHE A 231 4.71 3.60 -12.43
CA PHE A 231 5.82 3.95 -13.31
C PHE A 231 5.34 4.08 -14.75
N ALA A 232 5.88 5.06 -15.46
CA ALA A 232 5.74 5.18 -16.91
C ALA A 232 7.10 5.04 -17.58
N VAL A 233 7.10 4.60 -18.84
CA VAL A 233 8.29 4.55 -19.69
C VAL A 233 8.06 5.44 -20.90
N ALA A 234 8.99 6.34 -21.18
CA ALA A 234 8.97 7.17 -22.38
C ALA A 234 10.40 7.42 -22.87
N ASN A 235 10.64 7.25 -24.17
CA ASN A 235 11.95 7.42 -24.80
C ASN A 235 13.06 6.63 -24.06
N GLY A 236 12.78 5.37 -23.74
CA GLY A 236 13.70 4.51 -22.98
C GLY A 236 14.01 4.94 -21.54
N THR A 237 13.28 5.92 -20.98
CA THR A 237 13.47 6.44 -19.61
C THR A 237 12.29 6.06 -18.73
N VAL A 238 12.58 5.63 -17.50
CA VAL A 238 11.58 5.29 -16.48
C VAL A 238 11.25 6.54 -15.66
N TYR A 239 9.97 6.85 -15.51
CA TYR A 239 9.46 7.96 -14.69
C TYR A 239 8.64 7.40 -13.54
N THR A 240 8.89 7.90 -12.32
CA THR A 240 8.11 7.59 -11.12
C THR A 240 8.24 8.72 -10.12
N ALA A 241 7.22 8.96 -9.30
CA ALA A 241 7.31 9.97 -8.26
C ALA A 241 8.47 9.68 -7.28
N GLY A 242 9.28 10.70 -7.02
CA GLY A 242 10.39 10.65 -6.03
C GLY A 242 9.90 10.84 -4.60
N GLU A 243 8.95 11.75 -4.41
CA GLU A 243 8.33 12.13 -3.13
C GLU A 243 6.80 11.96 -3.20
N GLY A 244 6.11 12.07 -2.06
CA GLY A 244 4.66 11.92 -1.99
C GLY A 244 4.15 10.50 -2.27
N VAL A 245 5.03 9.50 -2.18
CA VAL A 245 4.73 8.07 -2.38
C VAL A 245 5.37 7.22 -1.29
N LEU A 246 4.90 5.99 -1.12
CA LEU A 246 5.56 5.01 -0.28
C LEU A 246 6.86 4.53 -0.94
N ALA A 247 7.96 4.47 -0.18
CA ALA A 247 9.16 3.73 -0.57
C ALA A 247 8.87 2.22 -0.55
N GLY A 248 8.29 1.70 -1.64
CA GLY A 248 7.93 0.30 -1.78
C GLY A 248 9.15 -0.60 -1.96
N THR A 249 9.12 -1.78 -1.34
CA THR A 249 10.21 -2.77 -1.44
C THR A 249 10.57 -3.12 -2.88
N VAL A 250 9.57 -3.46 -3.70
CA VAL A 250 9.80 -3.80 -5.12
C VAL A 250 10.24 -2.57 -5.92
N ARG A 251 9.75 -1.38 -5.57
CA ARG A 251 10.20 -0.12 -6.18
C ARG A 251 11.70 0.06 -5.96
N GLU A 252 12.20 -0.19 -4.77
CA GLU A 252 13.63 -0.09 -4.47
C GLU A 252 14.45 -1.06 -5.33
N VAL A 253 14.02 -2.32 -5.44
CA VAL A 253 14.66 -3.31 -6.34
C VAL A 253 14.64 -2.83 -7.79
N ILE A 254 13.53 -2.26 -8.27
CA ILE A 254 13.43 -1.70 -9.63
C ILE A 254 14.45 -0.58 -9.84
N LEU A 255 14.58 0.35 -8.89
CA LEU A 255 15.54 1.46 -8.99
C LEU A 255 16.99 0.97 -9.02
N GLN A 256 17.33 -0.01 -8.17
CA GLN A 256 18.66 -0.61 -8.13
C GLN A 256 18.98 -1.39 -9.41
N VAL A 257 18.03 -2.17 -9.92
CA VAL A 257 18.15 -2.87 -11.21
C VAL A 257 18.35 -1.87 -12.33
N ALA A 258 17.54 -0.81 -12.40
CA ALA A 258 17.65 0.20 -13.44
C ALA A 258 19.02 0.89 -13.42
N GLN A 259 19.50 1.26 -12.22
CA GLN A 259 20.84 1.83 -12.05
C GLN A 259 21.94 0.90 -12.56
N ARG A 260 21.91 -0.39 -12.15
CA ARG A 260 22.90 -1.40 -12.54
C ARG A 260 22.93 -1.65 -14.04
N GLU A 261 21.78 -1.61 -14.68
CA GLU A 261 21.59 -1.88 -16.11
C GLU A 261 21.76 -0.63 -16.98
N GLY A 262 22.10 0.53 -16.39
CA GLY A 262 22.26 1.80 -17.10
C GLY A 262 20.95 2.34 -17.69
N ILE A 263 19.81 1.94 -17.13
CA ILE A 263 18.49 2.42 -17.55
C ILE A 263 18.23 3.76 -16.86
N PRO A 264 17.98 4.85 -17.61
CA PRO A 264 17.74 6.16 -17.02
C PRO A 264 16.43 6.19 -16.24
N VAL A 265 16.46 6.77 -15.05
CA VAL A 265 15.31 6.97 -14.17
C VAL A 265 15.18 8.43 -13.79
N VAL A 266 13.96 8.97 -13.91
CA VAL A 266 13.60 10.30 -13.45
C VAL A 266 12.64 10.16 -12.27
N LEU A 267 13.05 10.71 -11.11
CA LEU A 267 12.27 10.70 -9.86
C LEU A 267 11.26 11.86 -9.82
N GLN A 268 10.43 11.97 -10.84
CA GLN A 268 9.34 12.94 -10.94
C GLN A 268 8.03 12.21 -11.32
N PRO A 269 6.87 12.67 -10.81
CA PRO A 269 5.58 12.10 -11.18
C PRO A 269 5.39 12.16 -12.71
N PRO A 270 5.17 11.02 -13.40
CA PRO A 270 4.80 11.06 -14.82
C PRO A 270 3.49 11.84 -15.00
N GLN A 271 3.41 12.65 -16.05
CA GLN A 271 2.29 13.54 -16.28
C GLN A 271 1.20 12.88 -17.10
N LEU A 272 -0.06 13.03 -16.68
CA LEU A 272 -1.23 12.45 -17.35
C LEU A 272 -1.39 12.93 -18.79
N GLN A 273 -1.05 14.20 -19.07
CA GLN A 273 -1.08 14.76 -20.43
C GLN A 273 -0.13 14.03 -21.39
N ASP A 274 0.93 13.41 -20.87
CA ASP A 274 1.93 12.66 -21.64
C ASP A 274 1.50 11.20 -21.85
N LEU A 275 0.33 10.78 -21.34
CA LEU A 275 -0.17 9.41 -21.43
C LEU A 275 -0.13 8.90 -22.86
N GLY A 276 -0.37 9.73 -23.88
CA GLY A 276 -0.33 9.38 -25.30
C GLY A 276 1.07 9.19 -25.91
N SER A 277 2.14 9.56 -25.19
CA SER A 277 3.55 9.46 -25.64
C SER A 277 4.34 8.29 -25.06
N TRP A 278 3.95 7.76 -23.90
CA TRP A 278 4.61 6.63 -23.24
C TRP A 278 4.76 5.37 -24.10
N GLU A 279 5.86 4.65 -23.97
CA GLU A 279 6.07 3.33 -24.57
C GLU A 279 5.36 2.23 -23.79
N GLY A 280 5.18 2.43 -22.48
CA GLY A 280 4.55 1.49 -21.57
C GLY A 280 4.40 2.06 -20.17
N CYS A 281 3.67 1.37 -19.31
CA CYS A 281 3.65 1.65 -17.87
C CYS A 281 3.53 0.35 -17.07
N PHE A 282 3.83 0.42 -15.79
CA PHE A 282 3.74 -0.72 -14.88
C PHE A 282 3.46 -0.27 -13.45
N ILE A 283 2.98 -1.19 -12.63
CA ILE A 283 2.82 -1.02 -11.20
C ILE A 283 3.75 -1.95 -10.44
N SER A 284 4.11 -1.61 -9.20
CA SER A 284 4.90 -2.50 -8.35
C SER A 284 4.34 -2.67 -6.95
N SER A 285 4.28 -3.91 -6.46
CA SER A 285 3.92 -4.23 -5.07
C SER A 285 4.48 -5.58 -4.68
N THR A 286 4.66 -5.88 -3.40
CA THR A 286 5.20 -7.17 -2.93
C THR A 286 4.52 -8.37 -3.58
N SER A 287 3.19 -8.39 -3.67
CA SER A 287 2.43 -9.54 -4.18
C SER A 287 2.43 -9.64 -5.70
N ARG A 288 2.49 -8.51 -6.42
CA ARG A 288 2.45 -8.49 -7.89
C ARG A 288 3.82 -8.42 -8.54
N LEU A 289 4.86 -8.14 -7.73
CA LEU A 289 6.18 -7.68 -8.17
C LEU A 289 6.03 -6.48 -9.11
N LEU A 290 6.94 -6.30 -10.07
CA LEU A 290 6.71 -5.43 -11.22
C LEU A 290 5.64 -6.10 -12.09
N LEU A 291 4.53 -5.41 -12.36
CA LEU A 291 3.44 -5.91 -13.19
C LEU A 291 3.20 -4.94 -14.35
N PRO A 292 3.48 -5.35 -15.60
CA PRO A 292 3.16 -4.56 -16.79
C PRO A 292 1.66 -4.25 -16.87
N VAL A 293 1.32 -3.03 -17.27
CA VAL A 293 -0.04 -2.56 -17.48
C VAL A 293 -0.36 -2.59 -18.97
N ASP A 294 -1.49 -3.22 -19.33
CA ASP A 294 -1.96 -3.35 -20.70
C ASP A 294 -2.90 -2.21 -21.11
N GLU A 295 -3.64 -1.63 -20.15
CA GLU A 295 -4.54 -0.49 -20.38
C GLU A 295 -4.52 0.50 -19.21
N ALA A 296 -4.37 1.79 -19.51
CA ALA A 296 -4.45 2.87 -18.51
C ALA A 296 -5.48 3.91 -18.96
N SER A 297 -6.35 4.34 -18.05
CA SER A 297 -7.45 5.23 -18.42
C SER A 297 -7.91 6.17 -17.30
N ILE A 298 -8.59 7.26 -17.66
CA ILE A 298 -9.12 8.23 -16.68
C ILE A 298 -10.56 7.84 -16.33
N LEU A 299 -10.85 7.66 -15.03
CA LEU A 299 -12.22 7.51 -14.58
C LEU A 299 -12.81 8.91 -14.34
N GLN A 300 -13.86 9.27 -15.08
CA GLN A 300 -14.63 10.46 -14.77
C GLN A 300 -15.53 10.18 -13.57
N ASP A 301 -15.34 10.91 -12.48
CA ASP A 301 -16.31 10.98 -11.40
C ASP A 301 -17.50 11.84 -11.88
N ASP A 302 -18.74 11.41 -11.58
CA ASP A 302 -19.94 12.18 -11.91
C ASP A 302 -19.81 13.61 -11.35
N ALA A 303 -20.09 14.60 -12.21
CA ALA A 303 -19.71 16.03 -12.21
C ALA A 303 -19.94 16.89 -10.92
N SER A 304 -19.58 16.38 -9.75
CA SER A 304 -19.75 17.02 -8.44
C SER A 304 -18.44 17.13 -7.65
N ALA A 305 -17.32 16.62 -8.19
CA ALA A 305 -15.97 16.83 -7.64
C ALA A 305 -15.15 17.78 -8.56
N PRO A 306 -14.63 18.91 -8.05
CA PRO A 306 -13.80 19.81 -8.84
C PRO A 306 -12.37 19.24 -8.94
N GLY A 307 -11.90 18.87 -10.13
CA GLY A 307 -10.47 18.51 -10.26
C GLY A 307 -9.90 18.11 -11.61
N ILE A 308 -10.64 17.46 -12.52
CA ILE A 308 -9.98 16.76 -13.66
C ILE A 308 -10.16 17.47 -15.03
N SER A 309 -11.00 18.51 -15.11
CA SER A 309 -11.42 19.06 -16.42
C SER A 309 -10.36 19.88 -17.18
N ALA A 310 -9.32 20.39 -16.53
CA ALA A 310 -8.38 21.33 -17.16
C ALA A 310 -7.29 20.68 -18.03
N ALA A 311 -6.89 19.43 -17.76
CA ALA A 311 -5.77 18.79 -18.45
C ALA A 311 -6.12 18.21 -19.84
N ILE A 312 -7.41 18.07 -20.16
CA ILE A 312 -7.88 17.38 -21.38
C ILE A 312 -7.92 18.33 -22.60
N SER A 313 -7.88 19.65 -22.42
CA SER A 313 -8.22 20.62 -23.48
C SER A 313 -7.07 21.12 -24.38
N ALA A 314 -5.87 20.55 -24.31
CA ALA A 314 -4.72 21.08 -25.07
C ALA A 314 -4.54 20.52 -26.50
N ASN A 315 -5.41 19.62 -26.99
CA ASN A 315 -5.25 19.08 -28.35
C ASN A 315 -6.60 18.91 -29.08
N GLY A 316 -6.99 19.92 -29.87
CA GLY A 316 -8.19 19.83 -30.71
C GLY A 316 -8.58 21.15 -31.39
N LYS A 317 -7.80 21.62 -32.38
CA LYS A 317 -8.29 22.60 -33.37
C LYS A 317 -9.15 21.87 -34.40
N GLY A 318 -10.42 22.25 -34.56
CA GLY A 318 -11.19 21.90 -35.77
C GLY A 318 -12.72 21.93 -35.66
N ALA A 319 -13.32 22.98 -36.24
CA ALA A 319 -14.63 23.06 -36.90
C ALA A 319 -15.96 22.99 -36.11
N ALA A 320 -16.83 23.93 -36.48
CA ALA A 320 -18.18 24.20 -35.99
C ALA A 320 -19.25 23.22 -36.51
N GLY A 321 -20.42 23.16 -35.83
CA GLY A 321 -21.68 22.71 -36.45
C GLY A 321 -22.77 22.12 -35.55
N SER A 322 -23.66 22.99 -35.05
CA SER A 322 -25.13 22.85 -34.82
C SER A 322 -25.79 21.65 -34.09
N ASN A 323 -26.52 22.01 -33.02
CA ASN A 323 -27.87 21.61 -32.55
C ASN A 323 -28.43 20.18 -32.69
N GLY A 324 -28.87 19.63 -31.55
CA GLY A 324 -29.91 18.60 -31.47
C GLY A 324 -30.25 18.22 -30.02
N SER A 325 -31.48 18.53 -29.59
CA SER A 325 -32.05 18.10 -28.30
C SER A 325 -32.43 16.61 -28.32
N ALA A 326 -32.25 15.89 -27.20
CA ALA A 326 -33.33 15.22 -26.45
C ALA A 326 -32.86 14.01 -25.62
N SER A 327 -33.53 13.89 -24.48
CA SER A 327 -33.96 12.67 -23.79
C SER A 327 -32.96 11.92 -22.88
N SER A 328 -33.25 12.07 -21.59
CA SER A 328 -32.81 11.28 -20.46
C SER A 328 -33.41 9.87 -20.47
N ASN A 329 -32.56 8.84 -20.45
CA ASN A 329 -32.64 7.70 -19.53
C ASN A 329 -31.59 6.66 -19.92
N GLY A 330 -30.70 6.33 -19.00
CA GLY A 330 -29.74 5.24 -19.15
C GLY A 330 -28.80 5.23 -17.98
N SER A 331 -28.78 4.12 -17.25
CA SER A 331 -27.76 3.76 -16.26
C SER A 331 -26.38 4.07 -16.85
N SER A 332 -25.78 5.19 -16.43
CA SER A 332 -24.53 5.67 -16.98
C SER A 332 -23.39 4.94 -16.31
N VAL A 333 -22.87 3.92 -16.97
CA VAL A 333 -21.49 3.50 -16.75
C VAL A 333 -20.62 4.75 -16.97
N PRO A 334 -19.78 5.18 -16.01
CA PRO A 334 -18.97 6.38 -16.17
C PRO A 334 -18.13 6.26 -17.45
N ALA A 335 -18.26 7.27 -18.33
CA ALA A 335 -17.57 7.29 -19.60
C ALA A 335 -16.06 7.49 -19.38
N VAL A 336 -15.27 6.52 -19.82
CA VAL A 336 -13.81 6.58 -19.78
C VAL A 336 -13.35 7.54 -20.88
N ALA A 337 -13.03 8.79 -20.53
CA ALA A 337 -12.81 9.85 -21.52
C ALA A 337 -11.46 9.78 -22.25
N MET A 338 -10.47 9.08 -21.69
CA MET A 338 -9.22 8.73 -22.37
C MET A 338 -8.73 7.38 -21.86
N ALA A 339 -8.48 6.44 -22.78
CA ALA A 339 -7.86 5.16 -22.49
C ALA A 339 -6.68 4.95 -23.45
N ARG A 340 -5.57 4.47 -22.92
CA ARG A 340 -4.42 4.04 -23.70
C ARG A 340 -4.15 2.56 -23.47
N ARG A 341 -3.96 1.84 -24.58
CA ARG A 341 -3.45 0.48 -24.57
C ARG A 341 -1.95 0.45 -24.87
N PHE A 342 -1.26 -0.48 -24.25
CA PHE A 342 0.17 -0.69 -24.42
C PHE A 342 0.42 -2.08 -25.00
N GLU A 343 1.36 -2.16 -25.94
CA GLU A 343 1.87 -3.45 -26.39
C GLU A 343 2.86 -3.99 -25.36
N ARG A 344 2.84 -5.31 -25.11
CA ARG A 344 3.84 -5.94 -24.25
C ARG A 344 5.16 -6.03 -25.00
N GLY A 345 6.24 -5.63 -24.34
CA GLY A 345 7.58 -5.66 -24.91
C GLY A 345 8.47 -4.57 -24.35
N GLY A 346 9.53 -4.27 -25.10
CA GLY A 346 10.42 -3.14 -24.85
C GLY A 346 11.03 -3.15 -23.45
N LEU A 347 11.24 -1.94 -22.92
CA LEU A 347 11.89 -1.75 -21.63
C LEU A 347 11.07 -2.27 -20.45
N VAL A 348 9.73 -2.19 -20.51
CA VAL A 348 8.85 -2.70 -19.44
C VAL A 348 9.04 -4.21 -19.25
N GLN A 349 9.04 -4.98 -20.34
CA GLN A 349 9.23 -6.42 -20.26
C GLN A 349 10.66 -6.80 -19.83
N ARG A 350 11.68 -6.06 -20.30
CA ARG A 350 13.06 -6.26 -19.85
C ARG A 350 13.19 -6.03 -18.34
N LEU A 351 12.62 -4.94 -17.81
CA LEU A 351 12.60 -4.66 -16.38
C LEU A 351 11.85 -5.73 -15.58
N GLU A 352 10.73 -6.22 -16.09
CA GLU A 352 10.00 -7.33 -15.45
C GLU A 352 10.90 -8.56 -15.27
N GLN A 353 11.60 -8.98 -16.32
CA GLN A 353 12.49 -10.14 -16.28
C GLN A 353 13.65 -9.96 -15.31
N LEU A 354 14.29 -8.79 -15.31
CA LEU A 354 15.39 -8.47 -14.42
C LEU A 354 14.94 -8.47 -12.96
N VAL A 355 13.81 -7.81 -12.63
CA VAL A 355 13.28 -7.76 -11.27
C VAL A 355 12.84 -9.14 -10.78
N LEU A 356 12.27 -9.97 -11.66
CA LEU A 356 11.94 -11.36 -11.31
C LEU A 356 13.18 -12.19 -10.94
N ALA A 357 14.32 -11.93 -11.59
CA ALA A 357 15.57 -12.62 -11.29
C ALA A 357 16.14 -12.27 -9.90
N GLU A 358 15.84 -11.08 -9.38
CA GLU A 358 16.30 -10.64 -8.04
C GLU A 358 15.53 -11.29 -6.89
N VAL A 359 14.32 -11.80 -7.13
CA VAL A 359 13.40 -12.25 -6.06
C VAL A 359 14.05 -13.28 -5.14
N ALA A 360 14.70 -14.29 -5.71
CA ALA A 360 15.38 -15.32 -4.92
C ALA A 360 16.64 -14.77 -4.23
N ALA A 361 17.41 -13.93 -4.91
CA ALA A 361 18.67 -13.37 -4.39
C ALA A 361 18.46 -12.42 -3.21
N CYS A 362 17.37 -11.65 -3.22
CA CYS A 362 16.97 -10.73 -2.16
C CYS A 362 16.11 -11.39 -1.06
N SER A 363 15.97 -12.71 -1.05
CA SER A 363 15.17 -13.41 -0.05
C SER A 363 16.00 -13.84 1.15
N GLU A 364 15.54 -13.47 2.35
CA GLU A 364 16.15 -13.86 3.62
C GLU A 364 15.40 -15.08 4.20
N PRO A 365 16.09 -16.14 4.64
CA PRO A 365 15.37 -17.27 5.20
C PRO A 365 14.72 -16.93 6.54
N LEU A 366 13.46 -17.35 6.70
CA LEU A 366 12.66 -17.06 7.88
C LEU A 366 13.03 -18.00 9.04
N PHE A 367 13.38 -19.23 8.69
CA PHE A 367 13.79 -20.28 9.62
C PHE A 367 15.30 -20.47 9.50
N HIS A 368 16.02 -19.93 10.48
CA HIS A 368 17.43 -20.13 10.74
C HIS A 368 17.62 -20.31 12.23
#